data_AF-A0A7S3IMU1-F1
#
_entry.id   AF-A0A7S3IMU1-F1
#
_cell.length_a   1.000
_cell.length_b   1.000
_cell.length_c   1.000
_cell.angle_alpha   90.00
_cell.angle_beta   90.00
_cell.angle_gamma   90.00
#
_symmetry.space_group_name_H-M   'P 1'
#
loop_
_entity.id
_entity.type
_entity.pdbx_description
1 polymer ?
#
loop_
_entity_poly.entity_id
_entity_poly.type
_entity_poly.pdbx_seq_one_letter_code
_entity_poly.pdbx_strand_id
1 'polypeptide(L)'
;PSRTSNLVGGIWNASEGLVYIYFTLYYMTGHKNWLGMQYFALALGVVTFVLIIFLPESPKWLFDKKRYRDFSNVVKGMAKVNGAEISKEFDQQVDELIRINEVRSNEINPSPALSKGTSTTTFEQDETQVSIRE
;
A
#
# COMPACT_ATOMS: atom_id res chain seq x y z
N PRO A 1 -11.63 6.45 -9.51
CA PRO A 1 -10.45 6.81 -8.68
C PRO A 1 -9.71 8.13 -9.04
N SER A 2 -9.95 8.77 -10.20
CA SER A 2 -9.17 9.96 -10.63
C SER A 2 -9.63 11.32 -10.08
N ARG A 3 -10.92 11.48 -9.75
CA ARG A 3 -11.46 12.79 -9.31
C ARG A 3 -11.00 13.18 -7.90
N THR A 4 -11.00 12.24 -6.97
CA THR A 4 -10.65 12.49 -5.56
C THR A 4 -9.16 12.78 -5.39
N SER A 5 -8.28 12.08 -6.11
CA SER A 5 -6.82 12.32 -6.05
C SER A 5 -6.44 13.71 -6.52
N ASN A 6 -7.03 14.18 -7.62
CA ASN A 6 -6.77 15.51 -8.14
C ASN A 6 -7.30 16.61 -7.21
N LEU A 7 -8.43 16.36 -6.55
CA LEU A 7 -9.00 17.28 -5.56
C LEU A 7 -8.11 17.40 -4.32
N VAL A 8 -7.63 16.29 -3.77
CA VAL A 8 -6.73 16.31 -2.59
C VAL A 8 -5.44 17.07 -2.92
N GLY A 9 -4.85 16.84 -4.10
CA GLY A 9 -3.68 17.59 -4.54
C GLY A 9 -3.97 19.09 -4.72
N GLY A 10 -5.14 19.44 -5.24
CA GLY A 10 -5.57 20.84 -5.35
C GLY A 10 -5.72 21.52 -3.99
N ILE A 11 -6.38 20.86 -3.04
CA ILE A 11 -6.53 21.36 -1.66
C ILE A 11 -5.18 21.52 -0.98
N TRP A 12 -4.27 20.56 -1.17
CA TRP A 12 -2.91 20.63 -0.64
C TRP A 12 -2.17 21.87 -1.16
N ASN A 13 -2.14 22.08 -2.47
CA ASN A 13 -1.48 23.24 -3.08
C ASN A 13 -2.12 24.57 -2.64
N ALA A 14 -3.45 24.62 -2.54
CA ALA A 14 -4.15 25.81 -2.05
C ALA A 14 -3.76 26.10 -0.59
N SER A 15 -3.66 25.07 0.26
CA SER A 15 -3.26 25.22 1.65
C SER A 15 -1.83 25.77 1.78
N GLU A 16 -0.89 25.31 0.96
CA GLU A 16 0.48 25.85 0.94
C GLU A 16 0.49 27.33 0.52
N GLY A 17 -0.26 27.67 -0.54
CA GLY A 17 -0.38 29.06 -1.00
C GLY A 17 -0.92 29.99 0.09
N LEU A 18 -1.93 29.56 0.84
CA LEU A 18 -2.50 30.33 1.96
C LEU A 18 -1.49 30.53 3.10
N VAL A 19 -0.69 29.51 3.41
CA VAL A 19 0.36 29.61 4.43
C VAL A 19 1.40 30.67 4.03
N TYR A 20 1.84 30.71 2.78
CA TYR A 20 2.79 31.72 2.31
C TYR A 20 2.22 33.15 2.32
N ILE A 21 0.97 33.31 1.91
CA ILE A 21 0.28 34.60 1.98
C ILE A 21 0.18 35.06 3.44
N TYR A 22 -0.19 34.17 4.35
CA TYR A 22 -0.24 34.45 5.78
C TYR A 22 1.12 34.90 6.33
N PHE A 23 2.20 34.17 6.04
CA PHE A 23 3.55 34.56 6.48
C PHE A 23 3.96 35.92 5.92
N THR A 24 3.67 36.18 4.65
CA THR A 24 4.00 37.45 4.00
C THR A 24 3.29 38.63 4.68
N LEU A 25 1.98 38.50 4.93
CA LEU A 25 1.21 39.53 5.63
C LEU A 25 1.67 39.71 7.09
N TYR A 26 2.01 38.62 7.77
CA TYR A 26 2.50 38.66 9.15
C TYR A 26 3.79 39.49 9.27
N TYR A 27 4.76 39.27 8.38
CA TYR A 27 6.01 40.03 8.39
C TYR A 27 5.86 41.45 7.83
N MET A 28 4.92 41.67 6.89
CA MET A 28 4.64 43.00 6.34
C MET A 28 4.04 43.95 7.38
N THR A 29 3.28 43.44 8.36
CA THR A 29 2.69 44.24 9.46
C THR A 29 3.71 44.69 10.53
N GLY A 30 5.01 44.47 10.30
CA GLY A 30 6.09 44.98 11.16
C GLY A 30 6.46 44.07 12.34
N HIS A 31 5.88 42.86 12.42
CA HIS A 31 6.27 41.86 13.41
C HIS A 31 7.67 41.30 13.08
N LYS A 32 8.70 41.83 13.75
CA LYS A 32 10.11 41.42 13.55
C LYS A 32 10.47 40.12 14.29
N ASN A 33 9.62 39.67 15.21
CA ASN A 33 9.85 38.50 16.06
C ASN A 33 9.60 37.20 15.27
N TRP A 34 10.60 36.74 14.53
CA TRP A 34 10.57 35.49 13.75
C TRP A 34 10.54 34.22 14.62
N LEU A 35 11.01 34.31 15.88
CA LEU A 35 11.08 33.17 16.80
C LEU A 35 9.70 32.58 17.13
N GLY A 36 8.67 33.40 17.29
CA GLY A 36 7.31 32.93 17.57
C GLY A 36 6.77 32.02 16.46
N MET A 37 7.01 32.40 15.20
CA MET A 37 6.64 31.58 14.04
C MET A 37 7.46 30.29 13.98
N GLN A 38 8.73 30.33 14.35
CA GLN A 38 9.57 29.13 14.40
C GLN A 38 9.07 28.13 15.45
N TYR A 39 8.67 28.59 16.63
CA TYR A 39 8.09 27.72 17.65
C TYR A 39 6.75 27.13 17.21
N PHE A 40 5.91 27.92 16.54
CA PHE A 40 4.65 27.42 16.00
C PHE A 40 4.87 26.34 14.92
N ALA A 41 5.79 26.58 13.98
CA ALA A 41 6.14 25.62 12.94
C ALA A 41 6.71 24.33 13.54
N LEU A 42 7.59 24.45 14.55
CA LEU A 42 8.15 23.31 15.27
C LEU A 42 7.04 22.52 15.99
N ALA A 43 6.13 23.21 16.68
CA ALA A 43 5.02 22.56 17.37
C ALA A 43 4.13 21.79 16.39
N LEU A 44 3.80 22.38 15.23
CA LEU A 44 3.03 21.70 14.19
C LEU A 44 3.80 20.48 13.64
N GLY A 45 5.12 20.60 13.43
CA GLY A 45 5.97 19.50 12.99
C GLY A 45 6.03 18.34 13.98
N VAL A 46 6.12 18.63 15.28
CA VAL A 46 6.06 17.62 16.35
C VAL A 46 4.71 16.93 16.36
N VAL A 47 3.61 17.68 16.23
CA VAL A 47 2.26 17.10 16.12
C VAL A 47 2.19 16.17 14.91
N THR A 48 2.64 16.59 13.73
CA THR A 48 2.69 15.73 12.53
C THR A 48 3.53 14.47 12.74
N PHE A 49 4.67 14.59 13.43
CA PHE A 49 5.52 13.44 13.76
C PHE A 49 4.83 12.47 14.72
N VAL A 50 4.08 12.96 15.71
CA VAL A 50 3.31 12.07 16.58
C VAL A 50 2.20 11.38 15.78
N LEU A 51 1.53 12.11 14.88
CA LEU A 51 0.46 11.55 14.04
C LEU A 51 0.96 10.45 13.09
N ILE A 52 2.18 10.57 12.53
CA ILE A 52 2.69 9.56 11.59
C ILE A 52 2.93 8.20 12.25
N ILE A 53 3.23 8.18 13.56
CA ILE A 53 3.44 6.95 14.33
C ILE A 53 2.13 6.14 14.44
N PHE A 54 0.98 6.81 14.48
CA PHE A 54 -0.33 6.15 14.54
C PHE A 54 -0.87 5.76 13.16
N LEU A 55 -0.24 6.20 12.07
CA LEU A 55 -0.72 5.93 10.73
C LEU A 55 -0.37 4.47 10.36
N PRO A 56 -1.35 3.64 9.96
CA PRO A 56 -1.05 2.28 9.53
C PRO A 56 -0.16 2.30 8.28
N GLU A 57 0.68 1.28 8.15
CA GLU A 57 1.57 1.13 7.01
C GLU A 57 0.78 1.11 5.68
N SER A 58 1.39 1.63 4.61
CA SER A 58 0.70 1.77 3.33
C SER A 58 0.24 0.41 2.78
N PRO A 59 -1.06 0.22 2.45
CA PRO A 59 -1.56 -1.02 1.88
C PRO A 59 -0.81 -1.43 0.60
N LYS A 60 -0.42 -0.43 -0.21
CA LYS A 60 0.33 -0.65 -1.45
C LYS A 60 1.69 -1.28 -1.18
N TRP A 61 2.39 -0.81 -0.15
CA TRP A 61 3.69 -1.35 0.22
C TRP A 61 3.57 -2.78 0.77
N LEU A 62 2.55 -3.07 1.59
CA LEU A 62 2.30 -4.41 2.12
C LEU A 62 2.00 -5.42 1.00
N PHE A 63 1.25 -4.99 -0.02
CA PHE A 63 0.97 -5.80 -1.20
C PHE A 63 2.24 -6.14 -1.99
N ASP A 64 3.10 -5.14 -2.25
CA ASP A 64 4.36 -5.32 -2.98
C ASP A 64 5.36 -6.22 -2.23
N LYS A 65 5.37 -6.13 -0.89
CA LYS A 65 6.17 -7.00 -0.03
C LYS A 65 5.60 -8.41 0.15
N LYS A 66 4.50 -8.75 -0.52
CA LYS A 66 3.78 -10.04 -0.40
C LYS A 66 3.34 -10.37 1.03
N ARG A 67 3.19 -9.35 1.88
CA ARG A 67 2.66 -9.46 3.26
C ARG A 67 1.14 -9.40 3.23
N TYR A 68 0.51 -10.36 2.55
CA TYR A 68 -0.93 -10.33 2.25
C TYR A 68 -1.83 -10.38 3.49
N ARG A 69 -1.36 -11.02 4.58
CA ARG A 69 -2.10 -11.08 5.84
C ARG A 69 -2.21 -9.71 6.52
N ASP A 70 -1.10 -8.97 6.56
CA ASP A 70 -1.06 -7.60 7.10
C ASP A 70 -1.84 -6.63 6.21
N PHE A 71 -1.73 -6.80 4.88
CA PHE A 71 -2.52 -6.06 3.91
C PHE A 71 -4.02 -6.16 4.18
N SER A 72 -4.56 -7.36 4.40
CA SER A 72 -5.98 -7.57 4.70
C SER A 72 -6.41 -6.85 5.97
N ASN A 73 -5.60 -6.93 7.04
CA ASN A 73 -5.87 -6.26 8.31
C ASN A 73 -5.95 -4.74 8.16
N VAL A 74 -5.00 -4.15 7.42
CA VAL A 74 -4.98 -2.70 7.17
C VAL A 74 -6.17 -2.27 6.32
N VAL A 75 -6.50 -2.99 5.25
CA VAL A 75 -7.65 -2.67 4.39
C VAL A 75 -8.96 -2.80 5.16
N LYS A 76 -9.12 -3.82 6.02
CA LYS A 76 -10.27 -3.98 6.92
C LYS A 76 -10.39 -2.83 7.92
N GLY A 77 -9.26 -2.39 8.48
CA GLY A 77 -9.21 -1.21 9.35
C GLY A 77 -9.66 0.06 8.62
N MET A 78 -9.13 0.30 7.42
CA MET A 78 -9.48 1.46 6.59
C MET A 78 -10.95 1.44 6.16
N ALA A 79 -11.48 0.28 5.78
CA ALA A 79 -12.88 0.13 5.39
C ALA A 79 -13.82 0.43 6.57
N LYS A 80 -13.48 -0.02 7.78
CA LYS A 80 -14.24 0.30 9.00
C LYS A 80 -14.28 1.80 9.29
N VAL A 81 -13.16 2.50 9.13
CA VAL A 81 -13.07 3.95 9.31
C VAL A 81 -13.88 4.70 8.24
N ASN A 82 -13.86 4.20 7.01
CA ASN A 82 -14.58 4.79 5.88
C ASN A 82 -16.07 4.38 5.79
N GLY A 83 -16.55 3.52 6.69
CA GLY A 83 -17.91 2.96 6.65
C GLY A 83 -18.18 2.09 5.42
N ALA A 84 -17.15 1.56 4.78
CA ALA A 84 -17.27 0.71 3.60
C ALA A 84 -17.37 -0.77 4.01
N GLU A 85 -18.29 -1.51 3.39
CA GLU A 85 -18.36 -2.96 3.54
C GLU A 85 -17.37 -3.64 2.59
N ILE A 86 -16.60 -4.58 3.12
CA ILE A 86 -15.69 -5.41 2.34
C ILE A 86 -16.47 -6.62 1.83
N SER A 87 -16.40 -6.86 0.51
CA SER A 87 -17.04 -8.02 -0.10
C SER A 87 -16.33 -9.32 0.30
N LYS A 88 -17.07 -10.42 0.36
CA LYS A 88 -16.49 -11.76 0.58
C LYS A 88 -15.49 -12.16 -0.51
N GLU A 89 -15.67 -11.62 -1.73
CA GLU A 89 -14.76 -11.80 -2.86
C GLU A 89 -13.36 -11.25 -2.58
N PHE A 90 -13.25 -10.14 -1.83
CA PHE A 90 -11.96 -9.59 -1.44
C PHE A 90 -11.20 -10.56 -0.53
N ASP A 91 -11.88 -11.14 0.46
CA ASP A 91 -11.26 -12.11 1.37
C ASP A 91 -10.79 -13.36 0.61
N GLN A 92 -11.61 -13.87 -0.33
CA GLN A 92 -11.23 -14.99 -1.19
C GLN A 92 -9.98 -14.71 -2.03
N GLN A 93 -9.89 -13.52 -2.64
CA GLN A 93 -8.72 -13.12 -3.44
C GLN A 93 -7.45 -13.03 -2.58
N VAL A 94 -7.55 -12.47 -1.38
CA VAL A 94 -6.41 -12.39 -0.46
C VAL A 94 -5.95 -13.78 -0.03
N ASP A 95 -6.89 -14.68 0.30
CA ASP A 95 -6.58 -16.05 0.71
C ASP A 95 -5.90 -16.83 -0.42
N GLU A 96 -6.33 -16.64 -1.67
CA GLU A 96 -5.67 -17.22 -2.84
C GLU A 96 -4.22 -16.70 -3.00
N LEU A 97 -4.00 -15.39 -2.85
CA LEU A 97 -2.66 -14.80 -2.92
C LEU A 97 -1.73 -15.32 -1.82
N ILE A 98 -2.26 -15.55 -0.62
CA ILE A 98 -1.52 -16.17 0.49
C ILE A 98 -1.08 -17.58 0.08
N ARG A 99 -1.99 -18.40 -0.46
CA ARG A 99 -1.68 -19.77 -0.90
C ARG A 99 -0.63 -19.79 -2.00
N ILE A 100 -0.76 -18.94 -3.02
CA ILE A 100 0.21 -18.83 -4.12
C ILE A 100 1.59 -18.45 -3.59
N ASN A 101 1.65 -17.53 -2.63
CA ASN A 101 2.91 -17.11 -2.03
C ASN A 101 3.56 -18.23 -1.19
N GLU A 102 2.76 -19.02 -0.48
CA GLU A 102 3.23 -20.16 0.30
C GLU A 102 3.79 -21.28 -0.58
N VAL A 103 3.06 -21.66 -1.64
CA VAL A 103 3.54 -22.65 -2.64
C VAL A 103 4.85 -22.18 -3.27
N ARG A 104 4.90 -20.92 -3.73
CA ARG A 104 6.12 -20.34 -4.31
C ARG A 104 7.29 -20.34 -3.33
N SER A 105 7.04 -20.04 -2.05
CA SER A 105 8.09 -20.05 -1.03
C SER A 105 8.66 -21.46 -0.83
N ASN A 106 7.80 -22.48 -0.89
CA ASN A 106 8.20 -23.88 -0.74
C ASN A 106 8.94 -24.42 -1.98
N GLU A 107 8.62 -23.93 -3.18
CA GLU A 107 9.36 -24.28 -4.41
C GLU A 107 10.77 -23.67 -4.43
N ILE A 108 10.91 -22.42 -3.99
CA ILE A 108 12.19 -21.68 -4.02
C ILE A 108 13.14 -22.16 -2.92
N ASN A 109 12.60 -22.51 -1.75
CA ASN A 109 13.39 -23.02 -0.64
C ASN A 109 12.73 -24.31 -0.12
N PRO A 110 12.91 -25.44 -0.83
CA PRO A 110 12.35 -26.70 -0.39
C PRO A 110 12.98 -27.04 0.95
N SER A 111 12.20 -26.90 2.01
CA SER A 111 12.61 -27.33 3.34
C SER A 111 13.05 -28.79 3.24
N PRO A 112 14.21 -29.19 3.83
CA PRO A 112 14.74 -30.55 3.72
C PRO A 112 13.80 -31.64 4.25
N ALA A 113 12.66 -31.25 4.85
CA ALA A 113 11.65 -32.14 5.41
C ALA A 113 10.73 -32.81 4.38
N LEU A 114 10.69 -32.39 3.10
CA LEU A 114 9.77 -32.98 2.10
C LEU A 114 10.45 -33.82 1.00
N SER A 115 11.54 -34.52 1.31
CA SER A 115 12.16 -35.50 0.38
C SER A 115 11.39 -36.83 0.25
N LYS A 116 10.14 -36.91 0.69
CA LYS A 116 9.36 -38.15 0.61
C LYS A 116 7.99 -37.88 0.02
N GLY A 117 7.90 -38.01 -1.30
CA GLY A 117 6.64 -38.22 -2.01
C GLY A 117 6.18 -37.06 -2.87
N THR A 118 6.84 -36.83 -4.01
CA THR A 118 6.14 -36.24 -5.16
C THR A 118 6.59 -37.01 -6.38
N SER A 119 5.83 -38.06 -6.69
CA SER A 119 5.99 -38.84 -7.91
C SER A 119 5.76 -37.94 -9.11
N THR A 120 6.74 -37.98 -9.99
CA THR A 120 6.72 -37.53 -11.38
C THR A 120 5.43 -37.96 -12.08
N THR A 121 4.58 -37.01 -12.44
CA THR A 121 3.58 -37.23 -13.50
C THR A 121 4.09 -36.48 -14.73
N THR A 122 4.76 -37.25 -15.59
CA THR A 122 5.21 -36.86 -16.92
C THR A 122 4.01 -36.36 -17.73
N PHE A 123 4.08 -35.12 -18.22
CA PHE A 123 3.20 -34.64 -19.28
C PHE A 123 3.60 -35.33 -20.57
N GLU A 124 2.71 -36.18 -21.09
CA GLU A 124 2.83 -36.88 -22.36
C GLU A 124 2.65 -35.87 -23.50
N GLN A 125 3.71 -35.67 -24.29
CA GLN A 125 3.69 -34.97 -25.57
C GLN A 125 2.89 -35.80 -26.57
N ASP A 126 1.69 -35.34 -26.94
CA ASP A 126 1.00 -35.83 -28.14
C ASP A 126 1.47 -35.00 -29.34
N GLU A 127 2.54 -35.48 -29.99
CA GLU A 127 2.97 -35.02 -31.31
C GLU A 127 1.89 -35.34 -32.34
N THR A 128 1.21 -34.32 -32.84
CA THR A 128 0.33 -34.43 -34.00
C THR A 128 1.20 -34.56 -35.25
N GLN A 129 1.61 -35.80 -35.54
CA GLN A 129 2.11 -36.23 -36.84
C GLN A 129 0.96 -36.24 -37.85
N VAL A 130 0.79 -35.15 -38.60
CA VAL A 130 0.10 -35.18 -39.90
C VAL A 130 1.04 -34.62 -40.95
N SER A 131 1.91 -35.50 -41.42
CA SER A 131 2.60 -35.37 -42.70
C SER A 131 2.64 -36.76 -43.32
N ILE A 132 2.08 -36.87 -44.54
CA ILE A 132 2.57 -37.63 -45.70
C ILE A 132 1.40 -38.23 -46.53
N ARG A 133 1.26 -37.67 -47.75
CA ARG A 133 0.83 -38.25 -49.05
C ARG A 133 -0.65 -38.68 -49.18
N GLU A 134 -1.33 -38.51 -50.32
CA GLU A 134 -0.96 -38.37 -51.74
C GLU A 134 -1.77 -37.29 -52.47
#